data_AF-A0AAW5B039-F1
#
_entry.id   AF-A0AAW5B039-F1
#
_cell.length_a   1.000
_cell.length_b   1.000
_cell.length_c   1.000
_cell.angle_alpha   90.00
_cell.angle_beta   90.00
_cell.angle_gamma   90.00
#
_symmetry.space_group_name_H-M   'P 1'
#
loop_
_entity.id
_entity.type
_entity.pdbx_description
1 polymer ?
#
loop_
_entity_poly.entity_id
_entity_poly.type
_entity_poly.pdbx_seq_one_letter_code
_entity_poly.pdbx_strand_id
1 'polypeptide(L)'
;MVVYYFVAAAVLAALPILTLYKVLVGKLKEEPAAQASIQQKFFIGVALSETIPLLLIVFGYINLTPVNSVEELYIPGLIVLFIMAYAVFFIFLQRNVDVTPEAKPIVQSFTLISLALALGVPIIALVSLFMMMP
;
A
#
# COMPACT_ATOMS: atom_id res chain seq x y z
N MET A 1 -4.83 18.68 12.20
CA MET A 1 -3.47 18.48 11.63
C MET A 1 -2.95 17.05 11.83
N VAL A 2 -3.02 16.49 13.04
CA VAL A 2 -2.56 15.11 13.34
C VAL A 2 -3.17 14.06 12.40
N VAL A 3 -4.45 14.20 12.06
CA VAL A 3 -5.18 13.33 11.13
C VAL A 3 -4.45 13.14 9.79
N TYR A 4 -3.76 14.18 9.31
CA TYR A 4 -3.05 14.13 8.02
C TYR A 4 -1.72 13.39 8.08
N TYR A 5 -1.18 13.06 9.25
CA TYR A 5 -0.01 12.16 9.34
C TYR A 5 -0.37 10.74 8.90
N PHE A 6 -1.54 10.24 9.31
CA PHE A 6 -2.05 8.94 8.89
C PHE A 6 -2.36 8.92 7.39
N VAL A 7 -2.97 10.00 6.87
CA VAL A 7 -3.23 10.15 5.42
C VAL A 7 -1.93 10.15 4.62
N ALA A 8 -0.95 10.96 5.03
CA ALA A 8 0.34 11.04 4.37
C ALA A 8 1.07 9.69 4.40
N ALA A 9 1.04 8.98 5.54
CA ALA A 9 1.61 7.64 5.64
C ALA A 9 0.99 6.66 4.64
N ALA A 10 -0.35 6.64 4.52
CA ALA A 10 -1.05 5.78 3.58
C ALA A 10 -0.64 6.04 2.12
N VAL A 11 -0.58 7.32 1.71
CA VAL A 11 -0.22 7.72 0.34
C VAL A 11 1.25 7.41 0.04
N LEU A 12 2.15 7.76 0.96
CA LEU A 12 3.59 7.55 0.80
C LEU A 12 4.00 6.09 0.86
N ALA A 13 3.20 5.22 1.50
CA ALA A 13 3.40 3.77 1.43
C ALA A 13 2.86 3.19 0.12
N ALA A 14 1.59 3.47 -0.21
CA ALA A 14 0.92 2.81 -1.32
C ALA A 14 1.54 3.15 -2.68
N LEU A 15 1.77 4.44 -2.99
CA LEU A 15 2.20 4.84 -4.34
C LEU A 15 3.58 4.27 -4.76
N PRO A 16 4.62 4.30 -3.91
CA PRO A 16 5.90 3.66 -4.25
C PRO A 16 5.77 2.14 -4.39
N ILE A 17 5.01 1.47 -3.52
CA ILE A 17 4.78 0.02 -3.61
C ILE A 17 4.09 -0.35 -4.92
N LEU A 18 3.08 0.42 -5.36
CA LEU A 18 2.41 0.21 -6.64
C LEU A 18 3.37 0.39 -7.82
N THR A 19 4.27 1.37 -7.75
CA THR A 19 5.29 1.60 -8.77
C THR A 19 6.28 0.43 -8.84
N LEU A 20 6.76 -0.03 -7.69
CA LEU A 20 7.64 -1.21 -7.57
C LEU A 20 6.95 -2.46 -8.11
N TYR A 21 5.69 -2.68 -7.74
CA TYR A 21 4.89 -3.80 -8.22
C TYR A 21 4.77 -3.78 -9.75
N LYS A 22 4.40 -2.64 -10.36
CA LYS A 22 4.27 -2.52 -11.83
C LYS A 22 5.56 -2.95 -12.54
N VAL A 23 6.71 -2.47 -12.07
CA VAL A 23 8.00 -2.78 -12.69
C VAL A 23 8.37 -4.25 -12.50
N LEU A 24 8.22 -4.77 -11.28
CA LEU A 24 8.69 -6.11 -10.94
C LEU A 24 7.75 -7.22 -11.42
N VAL A 25 6.44 -6.97 -11.47
CA VAL A 25 5.49 -7.92 -12.06
C VAL A 25 5.69 -8.04 -13.57
N GLY A 26 6.08 -6.95 -14.26
CA GLY A 26 6.48 -7.01 -15.67
C GLY A 26 7.65 -7.96 -15.89
N LYS A 27 8.74 -7.78 -15.13
CA LYS A 27 9.91 -8.67 -15.16
C LYS A 27 9.57 -10.12 -14.81
N LEU A 28 8.65 -10.32 -13.88
CA LEU A 28 8.22 -11.66 -13.45
C LEU A 28 7.44 -12.40 -14.52
N LYS A 29 6.72 -11.68 -15.39
CA LYS A 29 6.02 -12.25 -16.54
C LYS A 29 6.99 -12.69 -17.63
N GLU A 30 8.05 -11.90 -17.86
CA GLU A 30 9.09 -12.19 -18.85
C GLU A 30 9.99 -13.35 -18.42
N GLU A 31 10.38 -13.39 -17.14
CA GLU A 31 11.27 -14.41 -16.59
C GLU A 31 10.72 -15.01 -15.28
N PRO A 32 9.73 -15.93 -15.35
CA PRO A 32 9.11 -16.51 -14.15
C PRO A 32 10.10 -17.29 -13.27
N ALA A 33 11.16 -17.86 -13.87
CA ALA A 33 12.21 -18.59 -13.15
C ALA A 33 13.00 -17.69 -12.18
N ALA A 34 13.02 -16.37 -12.40
CA ALA A 34 13.70 -15.40 -11.54
C ALA A 34 12.86 -14.97 -10.32
N GLN A 35 11.74 -15.65 -10.02
CA GLN A 35 10.79 -15.31 -8.95
C GLN A 35 11.46 -14.92 -7.63
N ALA A 36 12.38 -15.75 -7.12
CA ALA A 36 13.01 -15.51 -5.82
C ALA A 36 13.80 -14.19 -5.79
N SER A 37 14.59 -13.92 -6.83
CA SER A 37 15.37 -12.67 -6.96
C SER A 37 14.47 -11.45 -7.10
N ILE A 38 13.38 -11.56 -7.87
CA ILE A 38 12.41 -10.48 -8.06
C ILE A 38 11.66 -10.19 -6.75
N GLN A 39 11.22 -11.23 -6.03
CA GLN A 39 10.56 -11.08 -4.73
C GLN A 39 11.49 -10.43 -3.70
N GLN A 40 12.76 -10.84 -3.64
CA GLN A 40 13.73 -10.22 -2.75
C GLN A 40 13.89 -8.71 -3.04
N LYS A 41 14.02 -8.33 -4.32
CA LYS A 41 14.08 -6.91 -4.72
C LYS A 41 12.81 -6.16 -4.36
N PHE A 42 11.65 -6.79 -4.49
CA PHE A 42 10.38 -6.19 -4.09
C PHE A 42 10.34 -5.91 -2.59
N PHE A 43 10.68 -6.89 -1.74
CA PHE A 43 10.70 -6.71 -0.29
C PHE A 43 11.67 -5.61 0.16
N ILE A 44 12.88 -5.56 -0.42
CA ILE A 44 13.84 -4.49 -0.13
C ILE A 44 13.26 -3.13 -0.53
N GLY A 45 12.66 -3.04 -1.72
CA GLY A 45 12.02 -1.81 -2.19
C GLY A 45 10.86 -1.36 -1.30
N VAL A 46 10.04 -2.30 -0.84
CA VAL A 46 8.93 -2.05 0.11
C VAL A 46 9.47 -1.52 1.44
N ALA A 47 10.47 -2.20 2.03
CA ALA A 47 11.05 -1.77 3.31
C ALA A 47 11.62 -0.34 3.25
N LEU A 48 12.28 0.02 2.15
CA LEU A 48 12.76 1.37 1.92
C LEU A 48 11.60 2.37 1.75
N SER A 49 10.55 1.98 1.02
CA SER A 49 9.37 2.81 0.80
C SER A 49 8.57 3.06 2.07
N GLU A 50 8.54 2.09 2.98
CA GLU A 50 7.77 2.15 4.22
C GLU A 50 8.48 2.87 5.37
N THR A 51 9.79 3.15 5.27
CA THR A 51 10.54 3.79 6.35
C THR A 51 9.93 5.12 6.79
N ILE A 52 9.59 6.01 5.85
CA ILE A 52 8.94 7.29 6.14
C ILE A 52 7.49 7.10 6.62
N PRO A 53 6.64 6.32 5.93
CA PRO A 53 5.29 6.00 6.41
C PRO A 53 5.23 5.48 7.84
N LEU A 54 6.11 4.55 8.22
CA LEU A 54 6.12 4.00 9.58
C LEU A 54 6.49 5.06 10.62
N LEU A 55 7.43 5.96 10.33
CA LEU A 55 7.74 7.09 11.20
C LEU A 55 6.54 8.04 11.35
N LEU A 56 5.79 8.29 10.27
CA LEU A 56 4.57 9.09 10.31
C LEU A 56 3.46 8.43 11.13
N ILE A 57 3.30 7.10 11.02
CA ILE A 57 2.35 6.35 11.85
C ILE A 57 2.72 6.49 13.34
N VAL A 58 3.99 6.27 13.69
CA VAL A 58 4.46 6.41 15.08
C VAL A 58 4.24 7.83 15.59
N PHE A 59 4.60 8.84 14.79
CA PHE A 59 4.39 10.24 15.15
C PHE A 59 2.91 10.61 15.29
N GLY A 60 2.05 10.07 14.41
CA GLY A 60 0.61 10.20 14.50
C GLY A 60 0.05 9.63 15.81
N TYR A 61 0.52 8.44 16.22
CA TYR A 61 0.11 7.82 17.48
C TYR A 61 0.59 8.58 18.71
N ILE A 62 1.81 9.11 18.71
CA ILE A 62 2.33 9.94 19.83
C ILE A 62 1.44 11.17 20.07
N ASN A 63 0.85 11.72 19.01
CA ASN A 63 0.01 12.92 19.08
C ASN A 63 -1.48 12.59 18.93
N LEU A 64 -1.89 11.34 19.13
CA LEU A 64 -3.27 10.92 18.89
C LEU A 64 -4.21 11.56 19.92
N THR A 65 -5.13 12.37 19.42
CA THR A 65 -6.19 13.01 20.19
C THR A 65 -7.51 12.88 19.44
N PRO A 66 -8.65 12.72 20.12
CA PRO A 66 -9.96 12.78 19.48
C PRO A 66 -10.14 14.09 18.70
N VAL A 67 -10.84 14.04 17.57
CA VAL A 67 -11.28 15.25 16.84
C VAL A 67 -12.50 15.88 17.52
N ASN A 68 -12.79 17.15 17.25
CA ASN A 68 -13.93 17.82 17.89
C ASN A 68 -15.25 17.37 17.25
N SER A 69 -15.23 17.06 15.96
CA SER A 69 -16.41 16.60 15.22
C SER A 69 -16.04 15.57 14.15
N VAL A 70 -16.97 14.65 13.85
CA VAL A 70 -16.73 13.53 12.92
C VAL A 70 -16.49 14.03 11.49
N GLU A 71 -17.03 15.19 11.12
CA GLU A 71 -16.86 15.81 9.80
C GLU A 71 -15.39 16.10 9.48
N GLU A 72 -14.55 16.34 10.51
CA GLU A 72 -13.10 16.52 10.34
C GLU A 72 -12.41 15.27 9.74
N LEU A 73 -13.02 14.09 9.90
CA LEU A 73 -12.50 12.82 9.41
C LEU A 73 -13.00 12.45 8.01
N TYR A 74 -13.99 13.16 7.45
CA TYR A 74 -14.58 12.81 6.16
C TYR A 74 -13.57 12.90 5.00
N ILE A 75 -12.87 14.04 4.87
CA ILE A 75 -11.87 14.21 3.81
C ILE A 75 -10.68 13.24 4.02
N PRO A 76 -10.06 13.16 5.22
CA PRO A 76 -9.00 12.18 5.49
C PRO A 76 -9.40 10.74 5.20
N GLY A 77 -10.58 10.32 5.66
CA GLY A 77 -11.11 8.97 5.43
C GLY A 77 -11.34 8.70 3.95
N LEU A 78 -11.91 9.66 3.21
CA LEU A 78 -12.13 9.52 1.78
C LEU A 78 -10.81 9.35 1.01
N ILE A 79 -9.76 10.09 1.38
CA ILE A 79 -8.43 9.95 0.74
C ILE A 79 -7.86 8.55 1.00
N VAL A 80 -7.95 8.04 2.24
CA VAL A 80 -7.43 6.71 2.58
C VAL A 80 -8.23 5.62 1.86
N LEU A 81 -9.56 5.73 1.81
CA LEU A 81 -10.39 4.78 1.06
C LEU A 81 -10.10 4.83 -0.44
N PHE A 82 -9.90 6.02 -1.00
CA PHE A 82 -9.53 6.19 -2.40
C PHE A 82 -8.17 5.55 -2.70
N ILE A 83 -7.14 5.75 -1.86
CA ILE A 83 -5.82 5.15 -2.11
C ILE A 83 -5.87 3.63 -2.01
N MET A 84 -6.65 3.08 -1.08
CA MET A 84 -6.86 1.63 -0.97
C MET A 84 -7.56 1.07 -2.21
N ALA A 85 -8.65 1.70 -2.64
CA ALA A 85 -9.40 1.29 -3.83
C ALA A 85 -8.52 1.38 -5.09
N TYR A 86 -7.76 2.47 -5.24
CA TYR A 86 -6.81 2.64 -6.33
C TYR A 86 -5.73 1.56 -6.31
N ALA A 87 -5.14 1.25 -5.15
CA ALA A 87 -4.12 0.21 -5.01
C ALA A 87 -4.64 -1.16 -5.43
N VAL A 88 -5.82 -1.55 -4.94
CA VAL A 88 -6.50 -2.79 -5.32
C VAL A 88 -6.72 -2.83 -6.83
N PHE A 89 -7.39 -1.81 -7.39
CA PHE A 89 -7.72 -1.75 -8.80
C PHE A 89 -6.46 -1.82 -9.68
N PHE A 90 -5.45 -1.02 -9.37
CA PHE A 90 -4.21 -0.96 -10.12
C PHE A 90 -3.47 -2.30 -10.10
N ILE A 91 -3.35 -2.94 -8.93
CA ILE A 91 -2.67 -4.24 -8.80
C ILE A 91 -3.38 -5.30 -9.65
N PHE A 92 -4.70 -5.39 -9.55
CA PHE A 92 -5.46 -6.36 -10.34
C PHE A 92 -5.41 -6.08 -11.84
N LEU A 93 -5.41 -4.81 -12.26
CA LEU A 93 -5.23 -4.44 -13.65
C LEU A 93 -3.89 -4.94 -14.18
N GLN A 94 -2.79 -4.64 -13.48
CA GLN A 94 -1.44 -5.04 -13.90
C GLN A 94 -1.25 -6.56 -13.84
N ARG A 95 -1.93 -7.28 -12.94
CA ARG A 95 -1.86 -8.75 -12.86
C ARG A 95 -2.31 -9.45 -14.13
N ASN A 96 -3.29 -8.91 -14.86
CA ASN A 96 -3.94 -9.62 -15.96
C ASN A 96 -3.37 -9.29 -17.34
N VAL A 97 -2.53 -8.26 -17.46
CA VAL A 97 -1.93 -7.81 -18.73
C VAL A 97 -0.75 -8.73 -19.10
N ASP A 98 -0.73 -9.24 -20.33
CA ASP A 98 0.41 -9.97 -20.94
C ASP A 98 0.98 -11.11 -20.08
N VAL A 99 0.11 -11.95 -19.50
CA VAL A 99 0.51 -13.09 -18.66
C VAL A 99 0.33 -14.40 -19.41
N THR A 100 1.43 -15.13 -19.61
CA THR A 100 1.39 -16.48 -20.18
C THR A 100 0.80 -17.49 -19.19
N PRO A 101 0.26 -18.63 -19.66
CA PRO A 101 -0.27 -19.68 -18.79
C PRO A 101 0.73 -20.17 -17.73
N GLU A 102 2.01 -20.24 -18.08
CA GLU A 102 3.11 -20.71 -17.22
C GLU A 102 3.42 -19.70 -16.11
N ALA A 103 3.41 -18.40 -16.42
CA ALA A 103 3.69 -17.34 -15.46
C ALA A 103 2.53 -17.09 -14.48
N LYS A 104 1.31 -17.52 -14.83
CA LYS A 104 0.07 -17.17 -14.14
C LYS A 104 0.07 -17.50 -12.63
N PRO A 105 0.44 -18.72 -12.17
CA PRO A 105 0.42 -19.04 -10.74
C PRO A 105 1.42 -18.19 -9.93
N ILE A 106 2.57 -17.91 -10.53
CA ILE A 106 3.66 -17.14 -9.92
C ILE A 106 3.26 -15.66 -9.81
N VAL A 107 2.72 -15.08 -10.89
CA VAL A 107 2.21 -13.71 -10.90
C VAL A 107 1.03 -13.54 -9.93
N GLN A 108 0.14 -14.53 -9.83
CA GLN A 108 -0.95 -14.53 -8.85
C GLN A 108 -0.42 -14.48 -7.41
N SER A 109 0.55 -15.34 -7.08
CA SER A 109 1.16 -15.36 -5.75
C SER A 109 1.87 -14.04 -5.42
N PHE A 110 2.67 -13.53 -6.37
CA PHE A 110 3.33 -12.23 -6.22
C PHE A 110 2.35 -11.07 -6.03
N THR A 111 1.20 -11.12 -6.73
CA THR A 111 0.13 -10.13 -6.62
C THR A 111 -0.50 -10.12 -5.24
N LEU A 112 -0.78 -11.29 -4.65
CA LEU A 112 -1.37 -11.36 -3.31
C LEU A 112 -0.43 -10.78 -2.24
N ILE A 113 0.88 -11.10 -2.34
CA ILE A 113 1.91 -10.53 -1.46
C ILE A 113 1.95 -9.00 -1.61
N SER A 114 1.97 -8.53 -2.86
CA SER A 114 2.04 -7.10 -3.16
C SER A 114 0.81 -6.33 -2.67
N LEU A 115 -0.37 -6.95 -2.77
CA LEU A 115 -1.63 -6.38 -2.29
C LEU A 115 -1.61 -6.22 -0.77
N ALA A 116 -1.18 -7.26 -0.05
CA ALA A 116 -1.08 -7.22 1.41
C ALA A 116 -0.14 -6.09 1.88
N LEU A 117 1.01 -5.95 1.22
CA LEU A 117 1.98 -4.90 1.55
C LEU A 117 1.47 -3.50 1.18
N ALA A 118 0.89 -3.34 -0.02
CA ALA A 118 0.35 -2.04 -0.45
C ALA A 118 -0.81 -1.53 0.42
N LEU A 119 -1.57 -2.44 1.05
CA LEU A 119 -2.71 -2.10 1.91
C LEU A 119 -2.37 -2.02 3.40
N GLY A 120 -1.23 -2.55 3.84
CA GLY A 120 -0.87 -2.61 5.26
C GLY A 120 -0.94 -1.24 5.95
N VAL A 121 -0.16 -0.27 5.49
CA VAL A 121 -0.15 1.09 6.07
C VAL A 121 -1.49 1.82 5.86
N PRO A 122 -2.14 1.79 4.68
CA PRO A 122 -3.49 2.37 4.53
C PRO A 122 -4.54 1.81 5.48
N ILE A 123 -4.52 0.50 5.77
CA ILE A 123 -5.43 -0.11 6.76
C ILE A 123 -5.13 0.43 8.15
N ILE A 124 -3.86 0.52 8.53
CA ILE A 124 -3.45 1.10 9.82
C ILE A 124 -3.97 2.55 9.91
N ALA A 125 -3.74 3.36 8.87
CA ALA A 125 -4.21 4.74 8.82
C ALA A 125 -5.73 4.84 9.00
N LEU A 126 -6.50 3.99 8.31
CA LEU A 126 -7.95 3.96 8.44
C LEU A 126 -8.41 3.63 9.87
N VAL A 127 -7.78 2.62 10.50
CA VAL A 127 -8.04 2.29 11.91
C VAL A 127 -7.70 3.46 12.82
N SER A 128 -6.56 4.14 12.59
CA SER A 128 -6.19 5.33 13.36
C SER A 128 -7.22 6.45 13.23
N LEU A 129 -7.81 6.68 12.05
CA LEU A 129 -8.90 7.65 11.88
C LEU A 129 -10.12 7.29 12.74
N PHE A 130 -10.51 6.01 12.79
CA PHE A 130 -11.60 5.56 13.66
C PHE A 130 -11.28 5.77 15.15
N MET A 131 -10.03 5.57 15.56
CA MET A 131 -9.60 5.82 16.94
C MET A 131 -9.66 7.29 17.34
N MET A 132 -9.72 8.21 16.38
CA MET A 132 -9.82 9.66 16.62
C MET A 132 -11.26 10.16 16.67
N MET A 133 -12.27 9.31 16.44
CA MET A 133 -13.67 9.74 16.58
C MET A 133 -13.97 10.25 18.01
N PRO A 134 -14.83 11.27 18.15
CA PRO A 134 -15.19 11.86 19.45
C PRO A 134 -15.94 10.89 20.36
#